data_AF-Q6GAB7-F1
#
_entry.id   AF-Q6GAB7-F1
#
_cell.length_a   1.000
_cell.length_b   1.000
_cell.length_c   1.000
_cell.angle_alpha   90.00
_cell.angle_beta   90.00
_cell.angle_gamma   90.00
#
_symmetry.space_group_name_H-M   'P 1'
#
loop_
_entity.id
_entity.type
_entity.pdbx_description
1 polymer ?
#
loop_
_entity_poly.entity_id
_entity_poly.type
_entity_poly.pdbx_seq_one_letter_code
_entity_poly.pdbx_strand_id
1 'polypeptide(L)'
;MEYEYPIDLDWSNEEMISVINFFNHVEKYYESGVTAGDFMGAYKRFKEIVPAKAEEKQIFNTFEKSSGYNSYKAVQDVKTHSEEQRVTAKK
;
A
#
# COMPACT_ATOMS: atom_id res chain seq x y z
N MET A 1 13.67 10.02 -4.72
CA MET A 1 14.16 8.63 -4.75
C MET A 1 13.21 7.89 -5.68
N GLU A 2 13.69 7.43 -6.84
CA GLU A 2 12.89 6.64 -7.78
C GLU A 2 12.82 5.21 -7.24
N TYR A 3 11.70 4.85 -6.62
CA TYR A 3 11.47 3.48 -6.18
C TYR A 3 11.06 2.62 -7.38
N GLU A 4 11.73 1.50 -7.58
CA GLU A 4 11.30 0.45 -8.51
C GLU A 4 10.09 -0.26 -7.90
N TYR A 5 8.89 0.20 -8.24
CA TYR A 5 7.67 -0.52 -7.90
C TYR A 5 7.69 -1.89 -8.58
N PRO A 6 7.17 -2.95 -7.93
CA PRO A 6 6.97 -4.24 -8.58
C PRO A 6 5.86 -4.08 -9.61
N ILE A 7 6.25 -3.70 -10.82
CA ILE A 7 5.35 -3.41 -11.94
C ILE A 7 5.18 -4.71 -12.72
N ASP A 8 3.92 -5.13 -12.87
CA ASP A 8 3.56 -6.08 -13.92
C ASP A 8 3.38 -5.31 -15.23
N LEU A 9 4.02 -5.77 -16.31
CA LEU A 9 3.97 -5.13 -17.62
C LEU A 9 2.60 -5.28 -18.29
N ASP A 10 1.74 -6.17 -17.77
CA ASP A 10 0.36 -6.34 -18.22
C ASP A 10 -0.61 -5.31 -17.63
N TRP A 11 -0.20 -4.52 -16.62
CA TRP A 11 -1.04 -3.46 -16.05
C TRP A 11 -1.13 -2.26 -16.99
N SER A 12 -2.34 -1.75 -17.16
CA SER A 12 -2.57 -0.44 -17.77
C SER A 12 -1.96 0.69 -16.93
N ASN A 13 -1.76 1.85 -17.55
CA ASN A 13 -1.25 3.04 -16.86
C ASN A 13 -2.10 3.41 -15.62
N GLU A 14 -3.42 3.25 -15.70
CA GLU A 14 -4.34 3.55 -14.59
C GLU A 14 -4.17 2.58 -13.42
N GLU A 15 -3.90 1.31 -13.72
CA GLU A 15 -3.62 0.29 -12.72
C GLU A 15 -2.26 0.55 -12.05
N MET A 16 -1.23 0.87 -12.84
CA MET A 16 0.07 1.25 -12.30
C MET A 16 -0.03 2.45 -11.35
N ILE A 17 -0.74 3.51 -11.74
CA ILE A 17 -0.98 4.69 -10.89
C ILE A 17 -1.70 4.28 -9.60
N SER A 18 -2.68 3.38 -9.69
CA SER A 18 -3.42 2.90 -8.53
C SER A 18 -2.54 2.13 -7.54
N VAL A 19 -1.63 1.28 -8.04
CA VAL A 19 -0.67 0.52 -7.23
C VAL A 19 0.32 1.48 -6.55
N ILE A 20 0.87 2.44 -7.30
CA ILE A 20 1.74 3.50 -6.76
C ILE A 20 1.01 4.29 -5.66
N ASN A 21 -0.25 4.65 -5.88
CA ASN A 21 -1.04 5.39 -4.90
C ASN A 21 -1.24 4.60 -3.60
N PHE A 22 -1.43 3.28 -3.66
CA PHE A 22 -1.47 2.43 -2.47
C PHE A 22 -0.14 2.50 -1.70
N PHE A 23 0.99 2.35 -2.38
CA PHE A 23 2.29 2.41 -1.71
C PHE A 23 2.64 3.78 -1.14
N ASN A 24 2.24 4.86 -1.82
CA ASN A 24 2.33 6.22 -1.26
C ASN A 24 1.57 6.34 0.07
N HIS A 25 0.45 5.64 0.23
CA HIS A 25 -0.27 5.60 1.51
C HIS A 25 0.46 4.76 2.56
N VAL A 26 1.15 3.68 2.16
CA VAL A 26 2.05 2.94 3.05
C VAL A 26 3.18 3.83 3.54
N GLU A 27 3.87 4.54 2.66
CA GLU A 27 4.94 5.50 3.02
C GLU A 27 4.40 6.56 3.99
N LYS A 28 3.30 7.22 3.63
CA LYS A 28 2.66 8.23 4.48
C LYS A 28 2.29 7.68 5.87
N TYR A 29 1.78 6.45 5.96
CA TYR A 29 1.44 5.83 7.25
C TYR A 29 2.66 5.73 8.18
N TYR A 30 3.84 5.46 7.64
CA TYR A 30 5.08 5.41 8.43
C TYR A 30 5.69 6.79 8.69
N GLU A 31 5.55 7.75 7.78
CA GLU A 31 6.22 9.06 7.87
C GLU A 31 5.42 10.13 8.62
N SER A 32 4.11 10.22 8.39
CA SER A 32 3.26 11.32 8.88
C SER A 32 1.85 10.92 9.30
N GLY A 33 1.44 9.69 9.02
CA GLY A 33 0.10 9.17 9.21
C GLY A 33 -0.86 9.39 8.03
N VAL A 34 -1.96 8.65 8.03
CA VAL A 34 -3.00 8.61 6.99
C VAL A 34 -4.39 8.58 7.63
N THR A 35 -5.43 8.95 6.89
CA THR A 35 -6.82 8.63 7.24
C THR A 35 -7.09 7.16 6.93
N ALA A 36 -7.72 6.42 7.83
CA ALA A 36 -7.94 4.98 7.65
C ALA A 36 -8.78 4.68 6.39
N GLY A 37 -9.82 5.48 6.13
CA GLY A 37 -10.67 5.37 4.95
C GLY A 37 -9.89 5.56 3.64
N ASP A 38 -9.04 6.59 3.55
CA ASP A 38 -8.23 6.86 2.35
C ASP A 38 -7.25 5.72 2.07
N PHE A 39 -6.56 5.24 3.11
CA PHE A 39 -5.63 4.11 3.00
C PHE A 39 -6.36 2.83 2.57
N MET A 40 -7.50 2.50 3.22
CA MET A 40 -8.28 1.31 2.88
C MET A 40 -8.93 1.40 1.49
N GLY A 41 -9.29 2.61 1.04
CA GLY A 41 -9.73 2.88 -0.32
C GLY A 41 -8.64 2.59 -1.34
N ALA A 42 -7.42 3.06 -1.09
CA ALA A 42 -6.26 2.76 -1.93
C ALA A 42 -5.93 1.25 -1.93
N TYR A 43 -5.99 0.59 -0.76
CA TYR A 43 -5.78 -0.85 -0.66
C TYR A 43 -6.85 -1.66 -1.40
N LYS A 44 -8.12 -1.25 -1.33
CA LYS A 44 -9.20 -1.89 -2.10
C LYS A 44 -8.95 -1.81 -3.59
N ARG A 45 -8.54 -0.63 -4.09
CA ARG A 45 -8.19 -0.45 -5.50
C ARG A 45 -6.99 -1.32 -5.90
N PHE A 46 -5.97 -1.40 -5.04
CA PHE A 46 -4.85 -2.33 -5.22
C PHE A 46 -5.33 -3.79 -5.33
N LYS A 47 -6.27 -4.23 -4.50
CA LYS A 47 -6.83 -5.59 -4.53
C LYS A 47 -7.65 -5.92 -5.77
N GLU A 48 -8.23 -4.93 -6.44
CA GLU A 48 -8.90 -5.11 -7.73
C GLU A 48 -7.91 -5.48 -8.84
N ILE A 49 -6.68 -4.96 -8.74
CA ILE A 49 -5.58 -5.16 -9.70
C ILE A 49 -4.80 -6.44 -9.36
N VAL A 50 -4.54 -6.64 -8.06
CA VAL A 50 -3.76 -7.76 -7.50
C VAL A 50 -4.68 -8.63 -6.62
N PRO A 51 -5.58 -9.43 -7.21
CA PRO A 51 -6.51 -10.26 -6.44
C PRO A 51 -5.78 -11.40 -5.72
N ALA A 52 -4.75 -11.96 -6.34
CA ALA A 52 -4.03 -13.13 -5.84
C ALA A 52 -3.19 -12.81 -4.61
N LYS A 53 -3.38 -13.57 -3.52
CA LYS A 53 -2.61 -13.41 -2.26
C LYS A 53 -1.12 -13.68 -2.42
N ALA A 54 -0.75 -14.59 -3.32
CA ALA A 54 0.66 -14.92 -3.58
C ALA A 54 1.38 -13.73 -4.23
N GLU A 55 0.75 -13.12 -5.23
CA GLU A 55 1.24 -11.94 -5.94
C GLU A 55 1.32 -10.72 -5.01
N GLU A 56 0.27 -10.46 -4.22
CA GLU A 56 0.28 -9.42 -3.17
C GLU A 56 1.49 -9.58 -2.25
N LYS A 57 1.75 -10.81 -1.78
CA LYS A 57 2.88 -11.08 -0.89
C LYS A 57 4.22 -10.82 -1.59
N GLN A 58 4.37 -11.18 -2.86
CA GLN A 58 5.58 -10.91 -3.63
C GLN A 58 5.80 -9.41 -3.80
N ILE A 59 4.77 -8.69 -4.21
CA ILE A 59 4.76 -7.23 -4.39
C ILE A 59 5.11 -6.52 -3.06
N PHE A 60 4.49 -6.92 -1.94
CA PHE A 60 4.79 -6.35 -0.63
C PHE A 60 6.24 -6.61 -0.20
N ASN A 61 6.76 -7.82 -0.44
CA ASN A 61 8.15 -8.14 -0.13
C ASN A 61 9.14 -7.31 -0.97
N THR A 62 8.84 -7.11 -2.26
CA THR A 62 9.69 -6.29 -3.15
C THR A 62 9.68 -4.84 -2.70
N PHE A 63 8.49 -4.29 -2.42
CA PHE A 63 8.35 -2.93 -1.90
C PHE A 63 9.11 -2.76 -0.57
N GLU A 64 8.91 -3.66 0.40
CA GLU A 64 9.59 -3.60 1.70
C GLU A 64 11.12 -3.67 1.57
N LYS A 65 11.66 -4.46 0.64
CA LYS A 65 13.11 -4.49 0.36
C LYS A 65 13.64 -3.17 -0.20
N SER A 66 12.83 -2.45 -0.98
CA SER A 66 13.22 -1.19 -1.62
C SER A 66 13.04 0.04 -0.71
N SER A 67 11.96 0.07 0.08
CA SER A 67 11.55 1.24 0.86
C SER A 67 11.84 1.10 2.36
N GLY A 68 11.97 -0.14 2.86
CA GLY A 68 12.02 -0.43 4.30
C GLY A 68 10.66 -0.44 5.00
N TYR A 69 9.56 -0.18 4.28
CA TYR A 69 8.21 -0.12 4.85
C TYR A 69 7.42 -1.41 4.65
N ASN A 70 6.88 -1.95 5.75
CA ASN A 70 6.13 -3.20 5.73
C ASN A 70 4.64 -2.95 5.42
N SER A 71 4.26 -3.13 4.15
CA SER A 71 2.89 -2.88 3.66
C SER A 71 1.85 -3.75 4.36
N TYR A 72 2.18 -5.01 4.67
CA TYR A 72 1.26 -5.93 5.35
C TYR A 72 0.91 -5.42 6.76
N LYS A 73 1.91 -5.01 7.55
CA LYS A 73 1.69 -4.45 8.89
C LYS A 73 0.86 -3.17 8.84
N ALA A 74 1.12 -2.28 7.88
CA ALA A 74 0.33 -1.07 7.68
C ALA A 74 -1.15 -1.40 7.43
N VAL A 75 -1.44 -2.31 6.48
CA VAL A 75 -2.81 -2.77 6.20
C VAL A 75 -3.48 -3.37 7.44
N GLN A 76 -2.76 -4.22 8.19
CA GLN A 76 -3.31 -4.85 9.39
C GLN A 76 -3.67 -3.83 10.47
N ASP A 77 -2.82 -2.83 10.73
CA ASP A 77 -3.07 -1.80 11.73
C ASP A 77 -4.22 -0.87 11.32
N VAL A 78 -4.16 -0.33 10.10
CA VAL A 78 -5.17 0.59 9.58
C VAL A 78 -6.56 -0.07 9.59
N LYS A 79 -6.67 -1.35 9.26
CA LYS A 79 -7.93 -2.11 9.27
C LYS A 79 -8.61 -2.18 10.65
N THR A 80 -7.90 -1.91 11.74
CA THR A 80 -8.47 -1.89 13.10
C THR A 80 -9.07 -0.55 13.52
N HIS A 81 -9.01 0.47 12.65
CA HIS A 81 -9.51 1.81 12.91
C HIS A 81 -10.74 2.13 12.04
N SER A 82 -11.59 3.02 12.51
CA SER A 82 -12.74 3.55 11.78
C SER A 82 -12.28 4.47 10.65
N GLU A 83 -13.06 4.57 9.57
CA GLU A 83 -12.66 5.27 8.33
C GLU A 83 -12.19 6.72 8.54
N GLU A 84 -12.78 7.44 9.49
CA GLU A 84 -12.45 8.85 9.78
C GLU A 84 -11.21 9.03 10.68
N GLN A 85 -10.68 7.95 11.26
CA GLN A 85 -9.55 8.03 12.20
C GLN A 85 -8.23 8.23 11.46
N ARG A 86 -7.38 9.12 11.99
CA ARG A 86 -5.98 9.25 11.58
C ARG A 86 -5.13 8.19 12.26
N VAL A 87 -4.36 7.43 11.49
CA VAL A 87 -3.51 6.33 11.93
C VAL A 87 -2.07 6.58 11.49
N THR A 88 -1.10 6.26 12.34
CA THR A 88 0.35 6.36 12.05
C THR A 88 1.07 5.18 12.68
N ALA A 89 2.20 4.78 12.08
CA ALA A 89 3.02 3.71 12.65
C ALA A 89 3.44 4.03 14.09
N LYS A 90 3.12 3.13 15.02
CA LYS A 90 3.63 3.20 16.41
C LYS A 90 5.12 2.84 16.39
N LYS A 91 5.96 3.72 16.95
CA LYS A 91 7.39 3.46 17.18
C LYS A 91 7.61 2.24 18.06
#